data_AF-A0A7R8UMQ7-F1
#
_entry.id   AF-A0A7R8UMQ7-F1
#
_cell.length_a   1.000
_cell.length_b   1.000
_cell.length_c   1.000
_cell.angle_alpha   90.00
_cell.angle_beta   90.00
_cell.angle_gamma   90.00
#
_symmetry.space_group_name_H-M   'P 1'
#
loop_
_entity.id
_entity.type
_entity.pdbx_description
1 polymer ?
#
loop_
_entity_poly.entity_id
_entity_poly.type
_entity_poly.pdbx_seq_one_letter_code
_entity_poly.pdbx_strand_id
1 'polypeptide(L)'
;MKSPNGSIGSIGSLQTSAAPSLSGSKTTLNRPKSEEPEEPEETFLEKAKFYTSLCLGTTAILSIFAFLFLIPFVVDPAISTIIADYDPVPVTCVVTEHIYAEGMKNCSWSSCREGCTTAAIRCHQLLVNYTRIPFEEWQSKPRDIDTIEWDVSDTKFLINSEGCGYPPRVNCSVFAKQHGYSHVGEPFPCYYSRAYPEVVIGRYSWEDNLKHLILSLIIPNVIFAVSIGVLSYWYCPCCDKACHKSSRVYAEKFPVKEE
;
A
#
# COMPACT_ATOMS: atom_id res chain seq x y z
N MET A 1 19.94 -18.73 53.20
CA MET A 1 19.27 -18.88 54.51
C MET A 1 17.97 -18.09 54.48
N LYS A 2 16.85 -18.77 54.76
CA LYS A 2 15.58 -18.27 55.33
C LYS A 2 14.85 -17.08 54.66
N SER A 3 13.66 -17.37 54.13
CA SER A 3 12.48 -16.51 54.36
C SER A 3 12.32 -16.26 55.87
N PRO A 4 11.75 -15.10 56.23
CA PRO A 4 10.38 -15.11 56.75
C PRO A 4 9.57 -13.92 56.17
N ASN A 5 8.26 -14.00 55.87
CA ASN A 5 7.10 -14.57 56.55
C ASN A 5 6.52 -13.66 57.65
N GLY A 6 5.27 -13.25 57.43
CA GLY A 6 4.31 -12.74 58.42
C GLY A 6 4.54 -11.31 58.92
N SER A 7 3.54 -10.59 59.43
CA SER A 7 2.15 -10.91 59.73
C SER A 7 1.59 -9.76 60.59
N ILE A 8 0.27 -9.56 60.55
CA ILE A 8 -0.59 -9.22 61.69
C ILE A 8 -0.66 -7.75 62.20
N GLY A 9 -1.91 -7.35 62.46
CA GLY A 9 -2.34 -6.30 63.40
C GLY A 9 -3.60 -5.61 62.88
N SER A 10 -4.81 -6.19 62.96
CA SER A 10 -5.71 -6.25 64.13
C SER A 10 -6.05 -4.83 64.64
N ILE A 11 -7.31 -4.44 64.87
CA ILE A 11 -8.21 -4.78 66.01
C ILE A 11 -9.53 -4.01 65.67
N GLY A 12 -10.76 -4.42 65.95
CA GLY A 12 -11.31 -5.44 66.84
C GLY A 12 -12.79 -5.69 66.47
N SER A 13 -13.31 -6.90 66.63
CA SER A 13 -13.81 -7.53 67.88
C SER A 13 -15.21 -7.00 68.25
N LEU A 14 -16.26 -7.79 68.03
CA LEU A 14 -16.92 -8.68 69.01
C LEU A 14 -18.18 -7.96 69.58
N GLN A 15 -19.37 -8.55 69.77
CA GLN A 15 -19.75 -9.95 69.82
C GLN A 15 -21.29 -10.08 69.96
N THR A 16 -21.75 -11.34 69.80
CA THR A 16 -22.90 -12.00 70.45
C THR A 16 -24.33 -11.67 69.96
N SER A 17 -25.24 -12.64 69.74
CA SER A 17 -25.44 -13.92 70.45
C SER A 17 -26.23 -14.95 69.63
N ALA A 18 -26.27 -16.18 70.14
CA ALA A 18 -26.73 -17.44 69.56
C ALA A 18 -28.26 -17.67 69.43
N ALA A 19 -28.61 -18.75 68.70
CA ALA A 19 -29.93 -19.37 68.41
C ALA A 19 -30.58 -20.08 69.65
N PRO A 20 -31.62 -20.96 69.58
CA PRO A 20 -32.67 -21.30 68.57
C PRO A 20 -34.11 -21.44 69.17
N SER A 21 -35.16 -21.72 68.38
CA SER A 21 -36.36 -22.60 68.67
C SER A 21 -37.52 -22.32 67.69
N LEU A 22 -37.94 -23.30 66.88
CA LEU A 22 -39.00 -24.30 67.09
C LEU A 22 -40.44 -23.76 66.85
N SER A 23 -41.04 -24.09 65.70
CA SER A 23 -42.47 -24.41 65.55
C SER A 23 -42.79 -24.66 64.08
N GLY A 24 -43.05 -25.92 63.72
CA GLY A 24 -43.64 -26.27 62.44
C GLY A 24 -45.09 -25.82 62.37
N SER A 25 -45.49 -25.29 61.22
CA SER A 25 -46.88 -25.38 60.77
C SER A 25 -46.91 -25.42 59.25
N LYS A 26 -47.40 -26.56 58.74
CA LYS A 26 -47.67 -26.80 57.33
C LYS A 26 -48.84 -25.94 56.90
N THR A 27 -48.63 -25.00 55.99
CA THR A 27 -49.69 -24.60 55.05
C THR A 27 -49.07 -24.23 53.72
N THR A 28 -49.20 -25.15 52.77
CA THR A 28 -48.98 -24.96 51.34
C THR A 28 -49.94 -23.90 50.80
N LEU A 29 -49.40 -22.81 50.26
CA LEU A 29 -50.06 -22.03 49.22
C LEU A 29 -48.99 -21.47 48.28
N ASN A 30 -49.06 -21.90 47.01
CA ASN A 30 -48.13 -21.62 45.93
C ASN A 30 -47.81 -20.13 45.75
N ARG A 31 -46.52 -19.80 45.61
CA ARG A 31 -46.07 -18.56 44.94
C ARG A 31 -44.85 -18.90 44.05
N PRO A 32 -44.80 -18.41 42.80
CA PRO A 32 -43.80 -18.84 41.83
C PRO A 32 -42.39 -18.44 42.24
N LYS A 33 -41.46 -19.33 41.92
CA LYS A 33 -40.02 -19.09 41.83
C LYS A 33 -39.79 -17.84 40.96
N SER A 34 -39.29 -16.76 41.54
CA SER A 34 -38.84 -15.59 40.80
C SER A 34 -37.65 -16.01 39.94
N GLU A 35 -37.87 -16.02 38.62
CA GLU A 35 -36.81 -16.06 37.61
C GLU A 35 -35.79 -14.94 37.87
N GLU A 36 -34.52 -15.31 37.79
CA GLU A 36 -33.42 -14.39 37.51
C GLU A 36 -33.81 -13.54 36.28
N PRO A 37 -33.65 -12.22 36.31
CA PRO A 37 -33.79 -11.43 35.09
C PRO A 37 -32.62 -11.79 34.15
N GLU A 38 -32.92 -12.51 33.06
CA GLU A 38 -32.01 -12.67 31.93
C GLU A 38 -31.62 -11.29 31.37
N GLU A 39 -30.31 -11.07 31.24
CA GLU A 39 -29.69 -9.83 30.78
C GLU A 39 -29.80 -9.60 29.25
N PRO A 40 -29.52 -8.37 28.75
CA PRO A 40 -30.01 -7.85 27.49
C PRO A 40 -29.09 -8.15 26.29
N GLU A 41 -29.19 -9.32 25.68
CA GLU A 41 -28.38 -9.67 24.49
C GLU A 41 -28.67 -8.80 23.25
N GLU A 42 -29.92 -8.33 23.06
CA GLU A 42 -30.29 -7.54 21.86
C GLU A 42 -29.59 -6.17 21.80
N THR A 43 -29.27 -5.56 22.94
CA THR A 43 -28.65 -4.23 22.97
C THR A 43 -27.17 -4.23 22.57
N PHE A 44 -26.47 -5.35 22.76
CA PHE A 44 -25.06 -5.47 22.39
C PHE A 44 -24.89 -5.68 20.89
N LEU A 45 -25.75 -6.50 20.27
CA LEU A 45 -25.77 -6.75 18.83
C LEU A 45 -26.10 -5.50 18.03
N GLU A 46 -27.08 -4.69 18.47
CA GLU A 46 -27.42 -3.42 17.81
C GLU A 46 -26.26 -2.42 17.86
N LYS A 47 -25.61 -2.29 19.02
CA LYS A 47 -24.42 -1.44 19.18
C LYS A 47 -23.28 -1.93 18.30
N ALA A 48 -23.00 -3.24 18.30
CA ALA A 48 -21.99 -3.84 17.45
C ALA A 48 -22.28 -3.58 15.96
N LYS A 49 -23.52 -3.82 15.50
CA LYS A 49 -23.95 -3.54 14.13
C LYS A 49 -23.76 -2.07 13.75
N PHE A 50 -24.13 -1.14 14.64
CA PHE A 50 -23.95 0.30 14.40
C PHE A 50 -22.47 0.69 14.26
N TYR A 51 -21.62 0.29 15.21
CA TYR A 51 -20.19 0.63 15.17
C TYR A 51 -19.46 -0.05 14.00
N THR A 52 -19.77 -1.31 13.70
CA THR A 52 -19.20 -1.99 12.53
C THR A 52 -19.65 -1.33 11.24
N SER A 53 -20.91 -0.91 11.12
CA SER A 53 -21.39 -0.23 9.92
C SER A 53 -20.73 1.13 9.72
N LEU A 54 -20.52 1.88 10.80
CA LEU A 54 -19.76 3.13 10.76
C LEU A 54 -18.30 2.88 10.32
N CYS A 55 -17.64 1.86 10.88
CA CYS A 55 -16.27 1.49 10.55
C CYS A 55 -16.10 1.03 9.09
N LEU A 56 -17.02 0.18 8.59
CA LEU A 56 -17.00 -0.28 7.20
C LEU A 56 -17.29 0.88 6.23
N GLY A 57 -18.20 1.79 6.60
CA GLY A 57 -18.49 2.98 5.81
C GLY A 57 -17.28 3.90 5.68
N THR A 58 -16.60 4.22 6.79
CA THR A 58 -15.39 5.05 6.75
C THR A 58 -14.24 4.34 6.02
N THR A 59 -14.08 3.03 6.22
CA THR A 59 -13.08 2.21 5.50
C THR A 59 -13.32 2.21 4.00
N ALA A 60 -14.57 2.10 3.54
CA ALA A 60 -14.92 2.16 2.13
C ALA A 60 -14.55 3.52 1.51
N ILE A 61 -14.87 4.62 2.20
CA ILE A 61 -14.52 5.97 1.77
C ILE A 61 -13.00 6.14 1.68
N LEU A 62 -12.27 5.76 2.74
CA LEU A 62 -10.80 5.83 2.76
C LEU A 62 -10.16 4.97 1.67
N SER A 63 -10.74 3.81 1.36
CA SER A 63 -10.26 2.92 0.30
C SER A 63 -10.38 3.55 -1.08
N ILE A 64 -11.50 4.23 -1.38
CA ILE A 64 -11.66 4.97 -2.64
C ILE A 64 -10.62 6.10 -2.74
N PHE A 65 -10.49 6.91 -1.69
CA PHE A 65 -9.51 8.00 -1.69
C PHE A 65 -8.08 7.48 -1.86
N ALA A 66 -7.72 6.41 -1.13
CA ALA A 66 -6.42 5.76 -1.27
C ALA A 66 -6.18 5.28 -2.71
N PHE A 67 -7.17 4.64 -3.34
CA PHE A 67 -7.05 4.20 -4.73
C PHE A 67 -6.85 5.39 -5.69
N LEU A 68 -7.61 6.48 -5.54
CA LEU A 68 -7.47 7.67 -6.38
C LEU A 68 -6.07 8.31 -6.28
N PHE A 69 -5.43 8.27 -5.10
CA PHE A 69 -4.05 8.72 -4.95
C PHE A 69 -3.04 7.72 -5.54
N LEU A 70 -3.28 6.41 -5.42
CA LEU A 70 -2.37 5.40 -5.97
C LEU A 70 -2.29 5.43 -7.49
N ILE A 71 -3.33 5.92 -8.18
CA ILE A 71 -3.34 5.99 -9.65
C ILE A 71 -2.15 6.81 -10.19
N PRO A 72 -2.06 8.14 -9.93
CA PRO A 72 -0.99 8.96 -10.48
C PRO A 72 0.40 8.61 -9.93
N PHE A 73 0.49 8.00 -8.75
CA PHE A 73 1.77 7.70 -8.11
C PHE A 73 2.35 6.32 -8.43
N VAL A 74 1.51 5.33 -8.69
CA VAL A 74 1.93 3.93 -8.85
C VAL A 74 1.41 3.31 -10.13
N VAL A 75 0.13 3.51 -10.44
CA VAL A 75 -0.51 2.85 -11.59
C VAL A 75 -0.01 3.44 -12.90
N ASP A 76 -0.09 4.75 -13.05
CA ASP A 76 0.32 5.46 -14.28
C ASP A 76 1.80 5.18 -14.64
N PRO A 77 2.79 5.34 -13.74
CA PRO A 77 4.18 5.03 -14.07
C PRO A 77 4.41 3.53 -14.36
N ALA A 78 3.72 2.63 -13.66
CA ALA A 78 3.86 1.19 -13.92
C ALA A 78 3.28 0.78 -15.28
N ILE A 79 2.12 1.32 -15.66
CA ILE A 79 1.51 1.07 -16.97
C ILE A 79 2.39 1.64 -18.09
N SER A 80 2.89 2.87 -17.93
CA SER A 80 3.80 3.49 -18.90
C SER A 80 5.04 2.63 -19.15
N THR A 81 5.64 2.12 -18.07
CA THR A 81 6.80 1.21 -18.14
C THR A 81 6.49 -0.09 -18.88
N ILE A 82 5.30 -0.65 -18.68
CA ILE A 82 4.86 -1.90 -19.33
C ILE A 82 4.61 -1.69 -20.82
N ILE A 83 3.97 -0.58 -21.19
CA ILE A 83 3.66 -0.24 -22.59
C ILE A 83 4.93 0.06 -23.40
N ALA A 84 5.97 0.56 -22.74
CA ALA A 84 7.25 0.80 -23.37
C ALA A 84 7.97 -0.48 -23.86
N ASP A 85 7.50 -1.70 -23.51
CA ASP A 85 8.00 -2.97 -24.06
C ASP A 85 9.54 -3.07 -24.10
N TYR A 86 10.16 -2.97 -22.92
CA TYR A 86 11.61 -3.14 -22.78
C TYR A 86 11.98 -4.61 -22.90
N ASP A 87 13.04 -4.90 -23.66
CA ASP A 87 13.59 -6.24 -23.75
C ASP A 87 14.16 -6.66 -22.37
N PRO A 88 13.83 -7.84 -21.82
CA PRO A 88 14.37 -8.29 -20.55
C PRO A 88 15.85 -8.69 -20.61
N VAL A 89 16.42 -8.90 -21.81
CA VAL A 89 17.83 -9.23 -21.97
C VAL A 89 18.63 -7.93 -22.14
N PRO A 90 19.62 -7.66 -21.26
CA PRO A 90 20.41 -6.45 -21.37
C PRO A 90 21.32 -6.50 -22.60
N VAL A 91 21.29 -5.43 -23.37
CA VAL A 91 22.12 -5.20 -24.55
C VAL A 91 23.31 -4.32 -24.20
N THR A 92 24.20 -4.09 -25.17
CA THR A 92 25.42 -3.31 -24.96
C THR A 92 25.21 -1.84 -25.33
N CYS A 93 25.39 -0.95 -24.36
CA CYS A 93 25.44 0.50 -24.55
C CYS A 93 26.85 1.04 -24.31
N VAL A 94 27.20 2.14 -24.99
CA VAL A 94 28.39 2.95 -24.73
C VAL A 94 27.99 4.41 -24.63
N VAL A 95 28.46 5.10 -23.60
CA VAL A 95 28.25 6.55 -23.46
C VAL A 95 29.11 7.30 -24.47
N THR A 96 28.48 8.10 -25.33
CA THR A 96 29.16 8.96 -26.30
C THR A 96 29.44 10.33 -25.70
N GLU A 97 28.47 10.89 -24.98
CA GLU A 97 28.58 12.23 -24.43
C GLU A 97 27.99 12.28 -23.02
N HIS A 98 28.67 13.01 -22.14
CA HIS A 98 28.17 13.38 -20.83
C HIS A 98 28.17 14.90 -20.67
N ILE A 99 26.98 15.47 -20.56
CA ILE A 99 26.78 16.90 -20.32
C ILE A 99 26.28 17.08 -18.88
N TYR A 100 26.96 17.93 -18.12
CA TYR A 100 26.48 18.42 -16.83
C TYR A 100 25.98 19.85 -16.99
N ALA A 101 24.70 20.07 -16.70
CA ALA A 101 24.08 21.38 -16.83
C ALA A 101 23.41 21.80 -15.52
N GLU A 102 23.44 23.11 -15.28
CA GLU A 102 22.76 23.75 -14.16
C GLU A 102 21.79 24.84 -14.64
N GLY A 103 20.71 25.02 -13.89
CA GLY A 103 19.64 25.96 -14.16
C GLY A 103 18.43 25.33 -14.86
N MET A 104 17.23 25.82 -14.52
CA MET A 104 15.96 25.29 -15.03
C MET A 104 15.82 25.34 -16.56
N LYS A 105 16.47 26.32 -17.22
CA LYS A 105 16.40 26.47 -18.69
C LYS A 105 17.31 25.50 -19.45
N ASN A 106 18.41 25.07 -18.83
CA ASN A 106 19.39 24.20 -19.46
C ASN A 106 19.06 22.70 -19.23
N CYS A 107 18.29 22.40 -18.19
CA CYS A 107 17.82 21.07 -17.86
C CYS A 107 16.46 20.75 -18.49
N SER A 108 16.39 20.68 -19.82
CA SER A 108 15.17 20.24 -20.53
C SER A 108 14.86 18.76 -20.29
N TRP A 109 15.89 17.94 -20.13
CA TRP A 109 15.81 16.54 -19.70
C TRP A 109 17.02 16.18 -18.83
N SER A 110 16.93 15.04 -18.14
CA SER A 110 18.00 14.49 -17.31
C SER A 110 17.96 12.98 -17.37
N SER A 111 19.12 12.33 -17.42
CA SER A 111 19.28 10.88 -17.31
C SER A 111 18.88 10.34 -15.93
N CYS A 112 19.03 11.17 -14.90
CA CYS A 112 18.64 10.84 -13.54
C CYS A 112 18.14 12.08 -12.81
N ARG A 113 17.07 11.92 -12.03
CA ARG A 113 16.53 12.97 -11.16
C ARG A 113 16.19 12.45 -9.77
N GLU A 114 16.64 13.16 -8.75
CA GLU A 114 16.27 12.89 -7.35
C GLU A 114 14.91 13.52 -7.06
N GLY A 115 13.88 12.68 -7.04
CA GLY A 115 12.48 13.06 -6.91
C GLY A 115 11.78 13.27 -8.24
N CYS A 116 10.61 12.68 -8.41
CA CYS A 116 9.83 12.77 -9.65
C CYS A 116 8.97 14.04 -9.72
N THR A 117 8.71 14.68 -8.59
CA THR A 117 7.90 15.92 -8.51
C THR A 117 8.73 17.22 -8.39
N THR A 118 10.03 17.14 -8.09
CA THR A 118 10.87 18.30 -7.72
C THR A 118 11.66 18.86 -8.89
N ALA A 119 11.43 20.11 -9.32
CA ALA A 119 12.16 20.74 -10.43
C ALA A 119 13.68 20.48 -10.40
N ALA A 120 14.23 19.98 -11.51
CA ALA A 120 15.66 19.70 -11.61
C ALA A 120 16.42 21.00 -11.92
N ILE A 121 17.25 21.44 -10.98
CA ILE A 121 18.16 22.58 -11.16
C ILE A 121 19.54 22.11 -11.62
N ARG A 122 19.91 20.86 -11.30
CA ARG A 122 21.16 20.21 -11.73
C ARG A 122 20.77 18.93 -12.46
N CYS A 123 21.30 18.72 -13.65
CA CYS A 123 20.99 17.56 -14.46
C CYS A 123 22.26 16.98 -15.10
N HIS A 124 22.28 15.66 -15.20
CA HIS A 124 23.26 14.92 -15.97
C HIS A 124 22.56 14.38 -17.20
N GLN A 125 23.07 14.70 -18.38
CA GLN A 125 22.56 14.25 -19.66
C GLN A 125 23.60 13.31 -20.24
N LEU A 126 23.29 12.03 -20.29
CA LEU A 126 24.12 10.99 -20.87
C LEU A 126 23.48 10.53 -22.16
N LEU A 127 24.22 10.70 -23.26
CA LEU A 127 23.87 10.18 -24.57
C LEU A 127 24.65 8.89 -24.79
N VAL A 128 23.98 7.90 -25.37
CA VAL A 128 24.55 6.58 -25.59
C VAL A 128 24.24 6.07 -26.99
N ASN A 129 25.18 5.31 -27.52
CA ASN A 129 24.94 4.44 -28.66
C ASN A 129 24.73 3.02 -28.12
N TYR A 130 23.77 2.30 -28.69
CA TYR A 130 23.54 0.92 -28.31
C TYR A 130 23.50 0.00 -29.52
N THR A 131 23.85 -1.25 -29.26
CA THR A 131 23.63 -2.36 -30.19
C THR A 131 22.69 -3.35 -29.57
N ARG A 132 21.98 -4.13 -30.36
CA ARG A 132 21.10 -5.22 -29.89
C ARG A 132 21.87 -6.48 -29.50
N ILE A 133 23.19 -6.42 -29.50
CA ILE A 133 24.05 -7.52 -29.07
C ILE A 133 23.96 -7.63 -27.54
N PRO A 134 23.59 -8.81 -27.00
CA PRO A 134 23.53 -9.02 -25.56
C PRO A 134 24.88 -8.69 -24.90
N PHE A 135 24.84 -8.05 -23.74
CA PHE A 135 26.07 -7.63 -23.05
C PHE A 135 26.98 -8.81 -22.69
N GLU A 136 26.41 -9.98 -22.41
CA GLU A 136 27.16 -11.22 -22.14
C GLU A 136 27.97 -11.67 -23.36
N GLU A 137 27.43 -11.53 -24.58
CA GLU A 137 28.17 -11.83 -25.80
C GLU A 137 29.33 -10.85 -25.98
N TRP A 138 29.10 -9.56 -25.73
CA TRP A 138 30.14 -8.53 -25.78
C TRP A 138 31.30 -8.83 -24.83
N GLN A 139 31.01 -9.27 -23.61
CA GLN A 139 32.05 -9.66 -22.65
C GLN A 139 32.88 -10.86 -23.15
N SER A 140 32.24 -11.81 -23.83
CA SER A 140 32.92 -12.99 -24.37
C SER A 140 33.76 -12.71 -25.62
N LYS A 141 33.28 -11.81 -26.48
CA LYS A 141 33.89 -11.42 -27.76
C LYS A 141 33.77 -9.91 -27.93
N PRO A 142 34.67 -9.15 -27.30
CA PRO A 142 34.66 -7.70 -27.42
C PRO A 142 34.81 -7.30 -28.89
N ARG A 143 33.89 -6.45 -29.35
CA ARG A 143 34.01 -5.82 -30.66
C ARG A 143 34.72 -4.48 -30.47
N ASP A 144 35.38 -4.06 -31.54
CA ASP A 144 36.03 -2.76 -31.55
C ASP A 144 34.98 -1.64 -31.68
N ILE A 145 35.06 -0.65 -30.80
CA ILE A 145 34.06 0.42 -30.65
C ILE A 145 34.08 1.36 -31.85
N ASP A 146 35.24 1.52 -32.50
CA ASP A 146 35.42 2.44 -33.62
C ASP A 146 34.90 1.87 -34.96
N THR A 147 34.79 0.54 -35.07
CA THR A 147 34.40 -0.15 -36.31
C THR A 147 33.02 -0.77 -36.27
N ILE A 148 32.37 -0.82 -35.11
CA ILE A 148 31.03 -1.37 -34.98
C ILE A 148 29.96 -0.45 -35.57
N GLU A 149 29.02 -1.04 -36.28
CA GLU A 149 27.79 -0.38 -36.70
C GLU A 149 26.79 -0.38 -35.54
N TRP A 150 26.44 0.82 -35.06
CA TRP A 150 25.47 1.01 -33.98
C TRP A 150 24.05 0.86 -34.51
N ASP A 151 23.19 0.12 -33.79
CA ASP A 151 21.78 0.00 -34.15
C ASP A 151 21.07 1.35 -34.03
N VAL A 152 21.36 2.09 -32.96
CA VAL A 152 20.90 3.47 -32.76
C VAL A 152 21.98 4.27 -32.02
N SER A 153 22.18 5.50 -32.47
CA SER A 153 23.16 6.43 -31.92
C SER A 153 22.52 7.64 -31.25
N ASP A 154 23.24 8.25 -30.32
CA ASP A 154 22.90 9.49 -29.59
C ASP A 154 21.51 9.45 -28.93
N THR A 155 21.19 8.32 -28.31
CA THR A 155 19.94 8.09 -27.59
C THR A 155 20.05 8.51 -26.13
N LYS A 156 18.92 8.85 -25.51
CA LYS A 156 18.90 9.25 -24.10
C LYS A 156 19.06 8.03 -23.21
N PHE A 157 20.06 8.05 -22.34
CA PHE A 157 20.19 7.04 -21.29
C PHE A 157 19.50 7.51 -20.02
N LEU A 158 18.51 6.77 -19.53
CA LEU A 158 17.79 7.05 -18.30
C LEU A 158 18.10 6.00 -17.21
N ILE A 159 18.05 6.39 -15.94
CA ILE A 159 18.25 5.46 -14.82
C ILE A 159 17.16 4.37 -14.77
N ASN A 160 15.93 4.73 -15.13
CA ASN A 160 14.74 3.89 -15.22
C ASN A 160 13.78 4.50 -16.27
N SER A 161 12.63 3.86 -16.51
CA SER A 161 11.59 4.34 -17.43
C SER A 161 11.12 5.77 -17.14
N GLU A 162 11.05 6.17 -15.87
CA GLU A 162 10.61 7.50 -15.45
C GLU A 162 11.74 8.56 -15.46
N GLY A 163 13.00 8.13 -15.58
CA GLY A 163 14.19 8.98 -15.44
C GLY A 163 14.40 9.58 -14.03
N CYS A 164 13.65 9.14 -13.03
CA CYS A 164 13.65 9.72 -11.68
C CYS A 164 13.44 8.69 -10.58
N GLY A 165 13.79 9.06 -9.34
CA GLY A 165 13.41 8.30 -8.15
C GLY A 165 13.91 8.94 -6.87
N TYR A 166 13.60 8.33 -5.73
CA TYR A 166 13.89 8.90 -4.41
C TYR A 166 15.04 8.15 -3.72
N PRO A 167 15.94 8.85 -2.99
CA PRO A 167 16.95 8.20 -2.15
C PRO A 167 16.31 7.31 -1.06
N PRO A 168 16.92 6.17 -0.68
CA PRO A 168 18.25 5.69 -1.09
C PRO A 168 18.26 4.86 -2.39
N ARG A 169 17.11 4.63 -3.04
CA ARG A 169 17.03 3.77 -4.24
C ARG A 169 17.70 4.40 -5.46
N VAL A 170 17.59 5.71 -5.58
CA VAL A 170 18.18 6.52 -6.64
C VAL A 170 19.12 7.55 -6.04
N ASN A 171 20.34 7.62 -6.57
CA ASN A 171 21.34 8.63 -6.27
C ASN A 171 21.99 9.05 -7.59
N CYS A 172 21.74 10.28 -8.03
CA CYS A 172 22.14 10.71 -9.37
C CYS A 172 23.63 11.04 -9.45
N SER A 173 24.24 11.46 -8.34
CA SER A 173 25.69 11.69 -8.28
C SER A 173 26.46 10.39 -8.48
N VAL A 174 25.99 9.29 -7.89
CA VAL A 174 26.60 7.96 -8.06
C VAL A 174 26.35 7.42 -9.47
N PHE A 175 25.11 7.53 -9.96
CA PHE A 175 24.77 7.10 -11.32
C PHE A 175 25.60 7.81 -12.39
N ALA A 176 25.74 9.13 -12.30
CA ALA A 176 26.55 9.90 -13.23
C ALA A 176 28.04 9.55 -13.15
N LYS A 177 28.57 9.24 -11.95
CA LYS A 177 29.95 8.77 -11.79
C LYS A 177 30.18 7.37 -12.33
N GLN A 178 29.16 6.50 -12.31
CA GLN A 178 29.29 5.12 -12.75
C GLN A 178 29.32 4.99 -14.27
N HIS A 179 28.56 5.83 -14.98
CA HIS A 179 28.43 5.74 -16.44
C HIS A 179 29.05 6.94 -17.18
N GLY A 180 29.05 8.12 -16.56
CA GLY A 180 29.62 9.34 -17.13
C GLY A 180 31.03 9.63 -16.62
N TYR A 181 31.47 10.87 -16.78
CA TYR A 181 32.80 11.36 -16.41
C TYR A 181 33.95 10.50 -16.99
N SER A 182 34.61 9.70 -16.15
CA SER A 182 35.76 8.89 -16.53
C SER A 182 35.41 7.59 -17.24
N HIS A 183 34.14 7.18 -17.21
CA HIS A 183 33.64 5.95 -17.82
C HIS A 183 32.96 6.17 -19.19
N VAL A 184 33.07 7.38 -19.74
CA VAL A 184 32.60 7.67 -21.11
C VAL A 184 33.40 6.83 -22.10
N GLY A 185 32.72 6.17 -23.03
CA GLY A 185 33.34 5.21 -23.96
C GLY A 185 33.43 3.77 -23.44
N GLU A 186 33.11 3.49 -22.17
CA GLU A 186 33.12 2.11 -21.66
C GLU A 186 31.79 1.39 -21.96
N PRO A 187 31.82 0.14 -22.44
CA PRO A 187 30.61 -0.65 -22.70
C PRO A 187 29.98 -1.16 -21.41
N PHE A 188 28.67 -1.03 -21.29
CA PHE A 188 27.90 -1.43 -20.11
C PHE A 188 26.52 -2.02 -20.50
N PRO A 189 25.87 -2.79 -19.60
CA PRO A 189 24.56 -3.38 -19.89
C PRO A 189 23.44 -2.33 -19.76
N CYS A 190 22.54 -2.30 -20.73
CA CYS A 190 21.37 -1.43 -20.76
C CYS A 190 20.17 -2.17 -21.37
N TYR A 191 18.97 -1.64 -21.17
CA TYR A 191 17.75 -2.19 -21.74
C TYR A 191 17.15 -1.20 -22.73
N TYR A 192 16.85 -1.67 -23.93
CA TYR A 192 16.24 -0.84 -24.97
C TYR A 192 14.74 -1.13 -25.05
N SER A 193 13.98 -0.10 -25.41
CA SER A 193 12.54 -0.21 -25.66
C SER A 193 12.31 -0.62 -27.12
N ARG A 194 11.39 -1.56 -27.34
CA ARG A 194 10.94 -1.92 -28.69
C ARG A 194 9.93 -0.91 -29.25
N ALA A 195 9.23 -0.20 -28.37
CA ALA A 195 8.26 0.84 -28.72
C ALA A 195 8.90 2.23 -28.95
N TYR A 196 9.94 2.56 -28.19
CA TYR A 196 10.61 3.87 -28.14
C TYR A 196 12.13 3.72 -28.32
N PRO A 197 12.64 3.61 -29.56
CA PRO A 197 14.06 3.38 -29.83
C PRO A 197 14.97 4.54 -29.42
N GLU A 198 14.42 5.72 -29.16
CA GLU A 198 15.15 6.94 -28.77
C GLU A 198 15.59 6.99 -27.29
N VAL A 199 15.20 5.99 -26.50
CA VAL A 199 15.50 5.92 -25.07
C VAL A 199 15.97 4.53 -24.67
N VAL A 200 16.96 4.48 -23.80
CA VAL A 200 17.44 3.25 -23.16
C VAL A 200 17.57 3.46 -21.67
N ILE A 201 17.36 2.39 -20.90
CA ILE A 201 17.29 2.45 -19.44
C ILE A 201 18.38 1.59 -18.78
N GLY A 202 18.92 2.05 -17.66
CA GLY A 202 19.96 1.34 -16.92
C GLY A 202 19.42 0.26 -15.97
N ARG A 203 18.22 0.47 -15.43
CA ARG A 203 17.55 -0.48 -14.53
C ARG A 203 16.16 -0.80 -15.04
N TYR A 204 15.92 -2.09 -15.26
CA TYR A 204 14.64 -2.64 -15.63
C TYR A 204 14.27 -3.77 -14.67
N SER A 205 13.03 -3.76 -14.18
CA SER A 205 12.50 -4.77 -13.26
C SER A 205 11.01 -4.99 -13.53
N TRP A 206 10.67 -5.86 -14.47
CA TRP A 206 9.28 -6.12 -14.83
C TRP A 206 8.46 -6.69 -13.67
N GLU A 207 9.02 -7.66 -12.93
CA GLU A 207 8.28 -8.36 -11.87
C GLU A 207 7.89 -7.44 -10.72
N ASP A 208 8.81 -6.56 -10.31
CA ASP A 208 8.55 -5.60 -9.24
C ASP A 208 7.49 -4.58 -9.65
N ASN A 209 7.60 -4.02 -10.87
CA ASN A 209 6.62 -3.07 -11.39
C ASN A 209 5.23 -3.70 -11.50
N LEU A 210 5.14 -4.94 -12.02
CA LEU A 210 3.90 -5.69 -12.13
C LEU A 210 3.31 -6.00 -10.75
N LYS A 211 4.13 -6.43 -9.79
CA LYS A 211 3.68 -6.73 -8.42
C LYS A 211 3.13 -5.49 -7.73
N HIS A 212 3.83 -4.36 -7.80
CA HIS A 212 3.37 -3.11 -7.22
C HIS A 212 2.06 -2.62 -7.86
N LEU A 213 1.95 -2.71 -9.19
CA LEU A 213 0.74 -2.41 -9.92
C LEU A 213 -0.44 -3.28 -9.45
N ILE A 214 -0.28 -4.61 -9.46
CA ILE A 214 -1.34 -5.54 -9.07
C ILE A 214 -1.77 -5.31 -7.62
N LEU A 215 -0.84 -5.18 -6.67
CA LEU A 215 -1.17 -4.96 -5.26
C LEU A 215 -1.89 -3.63 -5.05
N SER A 216 -1.47 -2.56 -5.74
CA SER A 216 -2.09 -1.23 -5.64
C SER A 216 -3.51 -1.20 -6.20
N LEU A 217 -3.82 -2.04 -7.19
CA LEU A 217 -5.16 -2.18 -7.75
C LEU A 217 -6.03 -3.11 -6.91
N ILE A 218 -5.55 -4.29 -6.53
CA ILE A 218 -6.39 -5.32 -5.88
C ILE A 218 -6.75 -4.91 -4.45
N ILE A 219 -5.80 -4.45 -3.64
CA ILE A 219 -6.02 -4.24 -2.19
C ILE A 219 -7.15 -3.23 -1.92
N PRO A 220 -7.12 -2.00 -2.47
CA PRO A 220 -8.18 -1.02 -2.20
C PRO A 220 -9.53 -1.45 -2.78
N ASN A 221 -9.55 -2.10 -3.95
CA ASN A 221 -10.77 -2.53 -4.61
C ASN A 221 -11.45 -3.70 -3.85
N VAL A 222 -10.69 -4.67 -3.35
CA VAL A 222 -11.24 -5.78 -2.56
C VAL A 222 -11.75 -5.28 -1.22
N ILE A 223 -11.01 -4.42 -0.51
CA ILE A 223 -11.46 -3.86 0.77
C ILE A 223 -12.74 -3.04 0.57
N PHE A 224 -12.81 -2.23 -0.49
CA PHE A 224 -14.01 -1.49 -0.86
C PHE A 224 -15.19 -2.41 -1.16
N ALA A 225 -15.01 -3.42 -2.01
CA ALA A 225 -16.06 -4.35 -2.40
C ALA A 225 -16.61 -5.15 -1.20
N VAL A 226 -15.73 -5.62 -0.31
CA VAL A 226 -16.13 -6.32 0.92
C VAL A 226 -16.90 -5.39 1.84
N SER A 227 -16.41 -4.15 2.06
CA SER A 227 -17.06 -3.17 2.94
C SER A 227 -18.46 -2.83 2.47
N ILE A 228 -18.63 -2.53 1.17
CA ILE A 228 -19.93 -2.23 0.58
C ILE A 228 -20.82 -3.47 0.51
N GLY A 229 -20.26 -4.66 0.25
CA GLY A 229 -21.00 -5.91 0.22
C GLY A 229 -21.66 -6.24 1.56
N VAL A 230 -20.92 -6.09 2.66
CA VAL A 230 -21.45 -6.32 4.03
C VAL A 230 -22.52 -5.29 4.39
N LEU A 231 -22.27 -4.00 4.12
CA LEU A 231 -23.26 -2.94 4.36
C LEU A 231 -24.54 -3.16 3.54
N SER A 232 -24.38 -3.49 2.26
CA SER A 232 -25.52 -3.79 1.40
C SER A 232 -26.29 -4.99 1.92
N TYR A 233 -25.62 -6.06 2.36
CA TYR A 233 -26.31 -7.21 2.95
C TYR A 233 -27.11 -6.84 4.21
N TRP A 234 -26.56 -5.98 5.10
CA TRP A 234 -27.22 -5.61 6.36
C TRP A 234 -28.36 -4.59 6.23
N TYR A 235 -28.32 -3.75 5.20
CA TYR A 235 -29.25 -2.62 5.03
C TYR A 235 -30.09 -2.69 3.77
N CYS A 236 -29.89 -3.66 2.87
CA CYS A 236 -30.70 -3.82 1.66
C CYS A 236 -32.11 -4.34 2.01
N PRO A 237 -33.17 -3.52 1.84
CA PRO A 237 -34.54 -3.95 2.11
C PRO A 237 -35.06 -4.94 1.05
N CYS A 238 -34.40 -5.08 -0.10
CA CYS A 238 -34.80 -6.00 -1.17
C CYS A 238 -34.27 -7.43 -0.95
N CYS A 239 -33.13 -7.61 -0.28
CA CYS A 239 -32.68 -8.93 0.20
C CYS A 239 -33.59 -9.45 1.31
N ASP A 240 -34.13 -8.53 2.13
CA ASP A 240 -35.08 -8.87 3.18
C ASP A 240 -36.50 -9.09 2.63
N LYS A 241 -36.98 -8.31 1.66
CA LYS A 241 -38.32 -8.50 1.06
C LYS A 241 -38.49 -9.80 0.25
N ALA A 242 -37.39 -10.38 -0.24
CA ALA A 242 -37.41 -11.69 -0.86
C ALA A 242 -37.37 -12.85 0.17
N CYS A 243 -36.99 -12.58 1.44
CA CYS A 243 -36.86 -13.61 2.49
C CYS A 243 -37.83 -13.45 3.68
N HIS A 244 -38.16 -12.25 4.15
CA HIS A 244 -39.09 -12.02 5.25
C HIS A 244 -40.05 -10.86 5.01
N LYS A 245 -41.31 -11.24 4.81
CA LYS A 245 -42.50 -10.42 5.00
C LYS A 245 -42.63 -10.05 6.49
N SER A 246 -41.83 -9.12 7.02
CA SER A 246 -42.10 -8.26 8.19
C SER A 246 -40.82 -7.70 8.79
N SER A 247 -40.54 -6.42 8.61
CA SER A 247 -39.74 -5.60 9.54
C SER A 247 -39.90 -4.10 9.22
N ARG A 248 -41.10 -3.57 9.50
CA ARG A 248 -41.33 -2.13 9.67
C ARG A 248 -41.42 -1.84 11.17
N VAL A 249 -40.31 -1.60 11.87
CA VAL A 249 -40.38 -1.16 13.29
C VAL A 249 -39.37 -0.09 13.71
N TYR A 250 -38.25 0.15 13.03
CA TYR A 250 -37.18 1.00 13.61
C TYR A 250 -37.21 2.51 13.28
N ALA A 251 -38.24 3.04 12.63
CA ALA A 251 -38.24 4.45 12.20
C ALA A 251 -38.87 5.46 13.18
N GLU A 252 -39.49 5.05 14.29
CA GLU A 252 -40.19 5.99 15.17
C GLU A 252 -39.89 5.74 16.66
N LYS A 253 -38.81 6.32 17.18
CA LYS A 253 -38.69 6.63 18.62
C LYS A 253 -37.54 7.61 18.89
N PHE A 254 -37.74 8.86 18.46
CA PHE A 254 -37.11 10.00 19.11
C PHE A 254 -38.22 10.96 19.55
N PRO A 255 -38.62 10.98 20.84
CA PRO A 255 -39.54 12.00 21.32
C PRO A 255 -38.81 13.35 21.33
N VAL A 256 -39.32 14.30 20.55
CA VAL A 256 -38.96 15.72 20.67
C VAL A 256 -39.44 16.17 22.05
N LYS A 257 -38.53 16.60 22.92
CA LYS A 257 -38.90 17.33 24.14
C LYS A 257 -39.16 18.77 23.74
N GLU A 258 -40.42 19.18 23.82
CA GLU A 258 -40.82 20.59 23.89
C GLU A 258 -40.67 21.05 25.34
N GLU A 259 -39.85 22.07 25.57
CA GLU A 259 -40.05 23.14 26.57
C GLU A 259 -39.64 24.48 25.94
#